data_AF-A0A2G8JY14-F1
#
_entry.id   AF-A0A2G8JY14-F1
#
_cell.length_a   1.000
_cell.length_b   1.000
_cell.length_c   1.000
_cell.angle_alpha   90.00
_cell.angle_beta   90.00
_cell.angle_gamma   90.00
#
_symmetry.space_group_name_H-M   'P 1'
#
loop_
_entity.id
_entity.type
_entity.pdbx_description
1 polymer ?
#
loop_
_entity_poly.entity_id
_entity_poly.type
_entity_poly.pdbx_seq_one_letter_code
_entity_poly.pdbx_strand_id
1 'polypeptide(L)'
;MFFLFSSARGGQAVGLNVGGKFKIYKEMIPELVVPDLKDFALMPYVSLRCPDNTEEPVTAKEIFDACLAPQITENFKSGFKDKSRVETTDAEER
;
A
#
# COMPACT_ATOMS: atom_id res chain seq x y z
N MET A 1 -38.61 22.35 16.90
CA MET A 1 -37.54 22.42 15.89
C MET A 1 -36.90 21.04 15.81
N PHE A 2 -37.31 20.20 14.86
CA PHE A 2 -36.83 18.82 14.75
C PHE A 2 -35.41 18.81 14.15
N PHE A 3 -34.43 18.34 14.91
CA PHE A 3 -33.13 17.95 14.36
C PHE A 3 -33.33 16.70 13.50
N LEU A 4 -33.10 16.81 12.18
CA LEU A 4 -33.02 15.63 11.32
C LEU A 4 -31.68 14.93 11.58
N PHE A 5 -31.69 13.88 12.41
CA PHE A 5 -30.54 13.02 12.62
C PHE A 5 -30.52 11.93 11.53
N SER A 6 -29.68 12.09 10.51
CA SER A 6 -29.41 11.06 9.50
C SER A 6 -28.16 10.29 9.90
N SER A 7 -28.34 9.13 10.52
CA SER A 7 -27.21 8.25 10.88
C SER A 7 -26.82 7.39 9.69
N ALA A 8 -25.63 7.63 9.15
CA ALA A 8 -25.02 6.74 8.15
C ALA A 8 -24.33 5.55 8.84
N ARG A 9 -24.41 4.35 8.25
CA ARG A 9 -23.86 3.10 8.82
C ARG A 9 -22.37 2.87 8.48
N GLY A 10 -21.58 3.93 8.39
CA GLY A 10 -20.13 3.85 8.12
C GLY A 10 -19.72 3.55 6.67
N GLY A 11 -20.67 3.39 5.73
CA GLY A 11 -20.36 3.25 4.31
C GLY A 11 -19.94 4.59 3.69
N GLN A 12 -18.83 4.62 2.98
CA GLN A 12 -18.40 5.79 2.21
C GLN A 12 -19.20 5.92 0.91
N ALA A 13 -19.56 7.15 0.54
CA ALA A 13 -20.33 7.41 -0.67
C ALA A 13 -19.46 7.25 -1.92
N VAL A 14 -19.97 6.54 -2.93
CA VAL A 14 -19.30 6.30 -4.22
C VAL A 14 -19.67 7.37 -5.28
N GLY A 15 -20.09 8.55 -4.83
CA GLY A 15 -20.70 9.55 -5.69
C GLY A 15 -20.95 10.88 -4.98
N LEU A 16 -21.40 11.87 -5.76
CA LEU A 16 -21.73 13.21 -5.26
C LEU A 16 -23.13 13.62 -5.70
N ASN A 17 -23.82 14.40 -4.87
CA ASN A 17 -25.08 15.03 -5.23
C ASN A 17 -24.81 16.25 -6.14
N VAL A 18 -25.20 16.17 -7.41
CA VAL A 18 -25.06 17.25 -8.39
C VAL A 18 -26.44 17.63 -8.91
N GLY A 19 -26.90 18.84 -8.61
CA GLY A 19 -28.20 19.35 -9.06
C GLY A 19 -29.39 18.59 -8.48
N GLY A 20 -29.33 18.22 -7.19
CA GLY A 20 -30.41 17.49 -6.50
C GLY A 20 -30.51 16.01 -6.87
N LYS A 21 -29.62 15.48 -7.70
CA LYS A 21 -29.52 14.06 -8.05
C LYS A 21 -28.17 13.50 -7.61
N PHE A 22 -28.18 12.30 -7.05
CA PHE A 22 -26.94 11.59 -6.71
C PHE A 22 -26.34 10.98 -7.98
N LYS A 23 -25.09 11.34 -8.30
CA LYS A 23 -24.33 10.81 -9.43
C LYS A 23 -23.18 9.96 -8.93
N ILE A 24 -23.07 8.74 -9.45
CA ILE A 24 -22.01 7.77 -9.12
C ILE A 24 -20.82 8.03 -10.06
N TYR A 25 -19.60 7.99 -9.51
CA TYR A 25 -18.36 8.08 -10.28
C TYR A 25 -17.60 6.77 -10.18
N LYS A 26 -17.12 6.24 -11.31
CA LYS A 26 -16.47 4.92 -11.36
C LYS A 26 -15.19 4.90 -10.53
N GLU A 27 -14.45 6.00 -10.52
CA GLU A 27 -13.20 6.21 -9.79
C GLU A 27 -13.39 6.18 -8.26
N MET A 28 -14.63 6.40 -7.79
CA MET A 28 -14.98 6.35 -6.36
C MET A 28 -15.45 4.95 -5.91
N ILE A 29 -15.64 4.01 -6.84
CA ILE A 29 -16.02 2.63 -6.51
C ILE A 29 -14.73 1.84 -6.25
N PRO A 30 -14.52 1.30 -5.04
CA PRO A 30 -13.36 0.47 -4.77
C PRO A 30 -13.45 -0.85 -5.55
N GLU A 31 -12.38 -1.19 -6.27
CA GLU A 31 -12.27 -2.47 -6.98
C GLU A 31 -11.50 -3.49 -6.12
N LEU A 32 -12.02 -4.71 -6.03
CA LEU A 32 -11.34 -5.80 -5.34
C LEU A 32 -10.39 -6.51 -6.32
N VAL A 33 -9.09 -6.25 -6.19
CA VAL A 33 -8.05 -6.90 -7.01
C VAL A 33 -7.74 -8.28 -6.42
N VAL A 34 -8.26 -9.34 -7.05
CA VAL A 34 -8.05 -10.73 -6.62
C VAL A 34 -6.94 -11.38 -7.47
N PRO A 35 -5.82 -11.82 -6.87
CA PRO A 35 -4.77 -12.53 -7.61
C PRO A 35 -5.20 -13.96 -7.98
N ASP A 36 -4.54 -14.56 -8.96
CA ASP A 36 -4.71 -15.99 -9.25
C ASP A 36 -4.08 -16.83 -8.13
N LEU A 37 -4.84 -17.79 -7.60
CA LEU A 37 -4.45 -18.65 -6.47
C LEU A 37 -4.17 -20.09 -6.89
N LYS A 38 -4.09 -20.37 -8.20
CA LYS A 38 -3.76 -21.71 -8.67
C LYS A 38 -2.36 -22.13 -8.20
N ASP A 39 -2.26 -23.33 -7.64
CA ASP A 39 -1.02 -23.93 -7.13
C ASP A 39 -0.30 -23.10 -6.05
N PHE A 40 -1.06 -22.35 -5.23
CA PHE A 40 -0.51 -21.54 -4.14
C PHE A 40 -0.13 -22.40 -2.93
N ALA A 41 1.13 -22.32 -2.52
CA ALA A 41 1.69 -23.18 -1.46
C ALA A 41 1.30 -22.75 -0.03
N LEU A 42 0.93 -21.48 0.17
CA LEU A 42 0.61 -20.96 1.50
C LEU A 42 -0.83 -21.31 1.90
N MET A 43 -0.97 -21.79 3.12
CA MET A 43 -2.25 -22.15 3.73
C MET A 43 -2.63 -21.16 4.84
N PRO A 44 -3.92 -20.99 5.18
CA PRO A 44 -4.35 -20.09 6.26
C PRO A 44 -3.80 -20.47 7.65
N TYR A 45 -3.35 -21.70 7.80
CA TYR A 45 -2.78 -22.23 9.03
C TYR A 45 -1.44 -22.89 8.76
N VAL A 46 -0.55 -22.76 9.74
CA VAL A 46 0.75 -23.43 9.78
C VAL A 46 0.70 -24.64 10.70
N SER A 47 1.59 -25.61 10.47
CA SER A 47 1.67 -26.81 11.30
C SER A 47 2.22 -26.50 12.69
N LEU A 48 1.66 -27.13 13.72
CA LEU A 48 2.16 -27.06 15.11
C LEU A 48 3.57 -27.67 15.30
N ARG A 49 4.12 -28.32 14.27
CA ARG A 49 5.47 -28.89 14.29
C ARG A 49 6.54 -27.87 13.90
N CYS A 50 6.15 -26.67 13.48
CA CYS A 50 7.09 -25.60 13.17
C CYS A 50 7.88 -25.21 14.43
N PRO A 51 9.19 -24.96 14.35
CA PRO A 51 9.92 -24.39 15.48
C PRO A 51 9.36 -23.02 15.85
N ASP A 52 9.44 -22.68 17.13
CA ASP A 52 9.12 -21.34 17.61
C ASP A 52 10.13 -20.33 17.02
N ASN A 53 9.61 -19.24 16.48
CA ASN A 53 10.41 -18.13 15.97
C ASN A 53 10.28 -16.91 16.90
N THR A 54 11.39 -16.20 17.12
CA THR A 54 11.37 -14.86 17.71
C THR A 54 11.54 -13.87 16.58
N GLU A 55 10.49 -13.14 16.24
CA GLU A 55 10.52 -12.13 15.18
C GLU A 55 10.95 -10.78 15.77
N GLU A 56 12.08 -10.26 15.30
CA GLU A 56 12.51 -8.89 15.59
C GLU A 56 11.78 -7.91 14.65
N PRO A 57 11.46 -6.68 15.11
CA PRO A 57 10.79 -5.70 14.27
C PRO A 57 11.70 -5.25 13.13
N VAL A 58 11.18 -5.28 11.91
CA VAL A 58 11.93 -4.88 10.71
C VAL A 58 12.33 -3.40 10.80
N THR A 59 13.62 -3.12 10.66
CA THR A 59 14.13 -1.74 10.70
C THR A 59 14.24 -1.13 9.30
N ALA A 60 14.12 0.20 9.21
CA ALA A 60 14.30 0.91 7.93
C ALA A 60 15.68 0.65 7.30
N LYS A 61 16.70 0.43 8.15
CA LYS A 61 18.05 0.07 7.72
C LYS A 61 18.07 -1.29 7.03
N GLU A 62 17.42 -2.31 7.59
CA GLU A 62 17.36 -3.66 6.97
C GLU A 62 16.70 -3.62 5.59
N ILE A 63 15.62 -2.84 5.45
CA ILE A 63 14.93 -2.67 4.16
C ILE A 63 15.88 -2.00 3.15
N PHE A 64 16.58 -0.95 3.57
CA PHE A 64 17.56 -0.26 2.72
C PHE A 64 18.70 -1.19 2.29
N ASP A 65 19.28 -1.92 3.25
CA ASP A 65 20.39 -2.83 3.04
C ASP A 65 20.00 -3.99 2.11
N ALA A 66 18.74 -4.47 2.19
CA ALA A 66 18.23 -5.55 1.34
C ALA A 66 17.88 -5.10 -0.09
N CYS A 67 17.26 -3.93 -0.27
CA CYS A 67 16.72 -3.51 -1.56
C CYS A 67 17.65 -2.54 -2.32
N LEU A 68 18.11 -1.47 -1.67
CA LEU A 68 18.79 -0.35 -2.33
C LEU A 68 20.30 -0.46 -2.30
N ALA A 69 20.88 -0.90 -1.18
CA ALA A 69 22.32 -1.02 -1.02
C ALA A 69 23.02 -1.86 -2.12
N PRO A 70 22.50 -3.01 -2.60
CA PRO A 70 23.14 -3.75 -3.69
C PRO A 70 23.15 -2.95 -4.99
N GLN A 71 22.04 -2.29 -5.34
CA GLN A 71 21.92 -1.47 -6.54
C GLN A 71 22.89 -0.29 -6.52
N ILE A 72 22.97 0.43 -5.40
CA ILE A 72 23.88 1.56 -5.23
C ILE A 72 25.34 1.12 -5.33
N THR A 73 25.68 -0.03 -4.73
CA THR A 73 27.04 -0.56 -4.75
C THR A 73 27.47 -1.00 -6.14
N GLU A 74 26.58 -1.63 -6.90
CA GLU A 74 26.83 -2.01 -8.30
C GLU A 74 26.98 -0.79 -9.21
N ASN A 75 26.13 0.22 -9.04
CA ASN A 75 26.23 1.49 -9.75
C ASN A 75 27.52 2.25 -9.41
N PHE A 76 27.96 2.20 -8.15
CA PHE A 76 29.21 2.82 -7.73
C PHE A 76 30.43 2.13 -8.36
N LYS A 77 30.46 0.78 -8.35
CA LYS A 77 31.56 -0.01 -8.90
C LYS A 77 31.66 0.04 -10.43
N SER A 78 30.53 0.12 -11.12
CA SER A 78 30.46 0.19 -12.60
C SER A 78 30.78 1.58 -13.18
N GLY A 79 31.13 2.54 -12.31
CA GLY A 79 31.49 3.90 -12.67
C GLY A 79 30.26 4.75 -12.99
N PHE A 80 29.48 5.10 -11.95
CA PHE A 80 28.35 6.03 -11.92
C PHE A 80 27.76 6.39 -13.30
N LYS A 81 27.17 5.41 -13.97
CA LYS A 81 26.40 5.60 -15.19
C LYS A 81 24.96 5.92 -14.80
N ASP A 82 24.74 7.11 -14.25
CA ASP A 82 23.56 7.93 -14.54
C ASP A 82 23.37 9.08 -13.53
N LYS A 83 23.10 10.26 -14.10
CA LYS A 83 22.69 11.49 -13.42
C LYS A 83 21.16 11.56 -13.26
N SER A 84 20.46 10.42 -13.25
CA SER A 84 19.02 10.40 -13.06
C SER A 84 18.70 10.58 -11.58
N ARG A 85 18.58 11.86 -11.21
CA ARG A 85 17.69 12.42 -10.18
C ARG A 85 17.22 11.42 -9.13
N VAL A 86 17.83 11.52 -7.94
CA VAL A 86 17.14 11.17 -6.69
C VAL A 86 15.90 12.07 -6.68
N GLU A 87 14.73 11.53 -7.02
CA GLU A 87 13.45 12.22 -6.85
C GLU A 87 13.27 12.38 -5.33
N THR A 88 13.77 13.47 -4.76
CA THR A 88 13.36 13.92 -3.43
C THR A 88 11.91 14.37 -3.59
N THR A 89 10.96 13.46 -3.38
CA THR A 89 9.58 13.85 -3.13
C THR A 89 9.50 14.43 -1.72
N ASP A 90 10.13 15.61 -1.57
CA ASP A 90 9.82 16.55 -0.50
C ASP A 90 8.54 17.28 -0.92
N ALA A 91 7.41 16.62 -0.68
CA ALA A 91 6.07 17.16 -0.84
C ALA A 91 5.23 16.48 0.25
N GLU A 92 4.72 17.12 1.31
CA GLU A 92 4.39 18.52 1.55
C GLU A 92 4.48 18.78 3.07
N GLU A 93 5.36 19.70 3.50
CA GLU A 93 5.12 20.48 4.72
C GLU A 93 4.54 21.83 4.27
N ARG A 94 3.22 21.99 4.40
CA ARG A 94 2.55 23.29 4.48
C ARG A 94 1.24 23.22 5.22
#